data_AF-A0A330LB81-F1
#
_entry.id   AF-A0A330LB81-F1
#
_cell.length_a   1.000
_cell.length_b   1.000
_cell.length_c   1.000
_cell.angle_alpha   90.00
_cell.angle_beta   90.00
_cell.angle_gamma   90.00
#
_symmetry.space_group_name_H-M   'P 1'
#
loop_
_entity.id
_entity.type
_entity.pdbx_description
1 polymer ?
#
loop_
_entity_poly.entity_id
_entity_poly.type
_entity_poly.pdbx_seq_one_letter_code
_entity_poly.pdbx_strand_id
1 'polypeptide(L)'
;MAGMSGQALGMAGTIIGLAALAAWLGLAHSCDPATGEPVVAGRVTIAPNLADQVKPTDVLFVIVKRPQGPPRPIAAKRIDHPTFPASFEITNADVMVEGSELRGMVDIVARLDRDGQAGPAQPGDIEGRYAKNPTLPGGRDFEIVLDSVK
;
A
#
# COMPACT_ATOMS: atom_id res chain seq x y z
N MET A 1 21.87 -17.48 78.14
CA MET A 1 22.36 -16.78 76.93
C MET A 1 21.24 -16.89 75.90
N ALA A 2 20.34 -15.90 75.83
CA ALA A 2 20.29 -14.84 74.80
C ALA A 2 20.18 -15.45 73.38
N GLY A 3 19.18 -15.22 72.53
CA GLY A 3 18.17 -14.17 72.37
C GLY A 3 18.00 -13.94 70.85
N MET A 4 16.77 -13.66 70.39
CA MET A 4 16.37 -12.73 69.28
C MET A 4 17.30 -12.62 68.04
N SER A 5 16.87 -12.70 66.78
CA SER A 5 15.92 -11.90 65.98
C SER A 5 16.39 -12.09 64.51
N GLY A 6 15.55 -12.24 63.48
CA GLY A 6 14.79 -11.15 62.86
C GLY A 6 15.31 -10.86 61.43
N GLN A 7 14.53 -11.29 60.42
CA GLN A 7 14.18 -10.58 59.18
C GLN A 7 15.26 -10.11 58.15
N ALA A 8 15.06 -10.63 56.93
CA ALA A 8 14.82 -9.90 55.66
C ALA A 8 15.93 -9.63 54.62
N LEU A 9 15.48 -9.83 53.36
CA LEU A 9 15.90 -9.28 52.05
C LEU A 9 17.19 -9.83 51.39
N GLY A 10 17.20 -10.25 50.12
CA GLY A 10 16.17 -10.19 49.09
C GLY A 10 16.57 -10.86 47.76
N MET A 11 15.61 -10.78 46.84
CA MET A 11 15.70 -10.96 45.38
C MET A 11 15.56 -12.37 44.80
N ALA A 12 14.32 -12.66 44.46
CA ALA A 12 13.86 -13.71 43.55
C ALA A 12 14.38 -13.49 42.12
N GLY A 13 15.01 -14.52 41.55
CA GLY A 13 15.35 -14.61 40.12
C GLY A 13 14.25 -15.33 39.32
N THR A 14 13.44 -14.54 38.64
CA THR A 14 12.86 -14.78 37.29
C THR A 14 12.36 -16.18 36.88
N ILE A 15 11.06 -16.37 37.10
CA ILE A 15 9.98 -16.89 36.23
C ILE A 15 10.36 -17.42 34.81
N ILE A 16 10.20 -18.74 34.63
CA ILE A 16 9.44 -19.54 33.62
C ILE A 16 9.36 -19.07 32.14
N GLY A 17 9.61 -20.01 31.22
CA GLY A 17 9.03 -20.05 29.87
C GLY A 17 9.54 -21.24 29.03
N LEU A 18 9.02 -22.46 29.20
CA LEU A 18 7.99 -23.10 28.36
C LEU A 18 8.24 -23.05 26.83
N ALA A 19 8.70 -24.20 26.32
CA ALA A 19 8.22 -24.93 25.14
C ALA A 19 7.90 -24.14 23.83
N ALA A 20 8.70 -24.38 22.78
CA ALA A 20 8.19 -24.72 21.44
C ALA A 20 9.35 -25.12 20.49
N LEU A 21 9.50 -26.44 20.30
CA LEU A 21 10.24 -27.04 19.20
C LEU A 21 9.38 -26.94 17.92
N ALA A 22 9.53 -25.89 17.11
CA ALA A 22 9.14 -25.86 15.68
C ALA A 22 9.47 -24.51 15.03
N ALA A 23 10.75 -24.25 14.74
CA ALA A 23 11.14 -23.09 13.92
C ALA A 23 12.37 -23.38 13.04
N TRP A 24 12.52 -24.63 12.59
CA TRP A 24 13.52 -25.04 11.62
C TRP A 24 12.78 -25.53 10.39
N LEU A 25 12.47 -24.60 9.47
CA LEU A 25 12.30 -24.72 8.02
C LEU A 25 11.33 -23.63 7.52
N GLY A 26 11.88 -22.57 6.94
CA GLY A 26 11.16 -21.79 5.93
C GLY A 26 10.90 -20.33 6.27
N LEU A 27 11.62 -19.46 5.56
CA LEU A 27 11.28 -18.07 5.26
C LEU A 27 11.56 -17.08 6.38
N ALA A 28 12.85 -16.88 6.64
CA ALA A 28 13.35 -15.52 6.77
C ALA A 28 12.70 -14.67 5.66
N HIS A 29 11.86 -13.71 6.06
CA HIS A 29 11.44 -12.64 5.17
C HIS A 29 12.71 -11.93 4.71
N SER A 30 13.17 -12.25 3.50
CA SER A 30 14.23 -11.52 2.83
C SER A 30 13.77 -10.09 2.63
N CYS A 31 14.14 -9.20 3.54
CA CYS A 31 14.25 -7.79 3.27
C CYS A 31 15.52 -7.58 2.43
N ASP A 32 15.49 -8.05 1.19
CA ASP A 32 16.44 -7.61 0.17
C ASP A 32 15.74 -6.47 -0.58
N PRO A 33 16.30 -5.25 -0.62
CA PRO A 33 15.77 -4.22 -1.50
C PRO A 33 15.96 -4.73 -2.94
N ALA A 34 14.85 -5.15 -3.57
CA ALA A 34 14.85 -5.65 -4.93
C ALA A 34 15.66 -4.69 -5.81
N THR A 35 16.81 -5.16 -6.29
CA THR A 35 17.73 -4.46 -7.20
C THR A 35 17.17 -4.48 -8.63
N GLY A 36 15.85 -4.41 -8.76
CA GLY A 36 15.11 -4.37 -10.01
C GLY A 36 14.68 -2.94 -10.35
N GLU A 37 14.22 -2.74 -11.59
CA GLU A 37 13.65 -1.46 -11.99
C GLU A 37 12.52 -1.05 -11.04
N PRO A 38 12.40 0.25 -10.70
CA PRO A 38 11.34 0.71 -9.82
C PRO A 38 9.96 0.33 -10.35
N VAL A 39 9.19 -0.37 -9.52
CA VAL A 39 7.87 -0.90 -9.87
C VAL A 39 6.86 -0.63 -8.76
N VAL A 40 5.63 -0.32 -9.13
CA VAL A 40 4.47 -0.32 -8.23
C VAL A 40 3.42 -1.23 -8.88
N ALA A 41 3.27 -2.44 -8.36
CA ALA A 41 2.30 -3.41 -8.86
C ALA A 41 1.38 -3.92 -7.74
N GLY A 42 0.16 -4.32 -8.09
CA GLY A 42 -0.78 -4.77 -7.09
C GLY A 42 -2.20 -4.91 -7.61
N ARG A 43 -3.17 -4.72 -6.72
CA ARG A 43 -4.60 -4.86 -7.01
C ARG A 43 -5.42 -3.69 -6.49
N VAL A 44 -6.44 -3.33 -7.26
CA VAL A 44 -7.50 -2.41 -6.87
C VAL A 44 -8.78 -3.19 -6.65
N THR A 45 -9.49 -2.91 -5.56
CA THR A 45 -10.80 -3.47 -5.23
C THR A 45 -11.82 -2.35 -5.01
N ILE A 46 -13.11 -2.70 -4.98
CA ILE A 46 -14.20 -1.76 -4.68
C ILE A 46 -14.76 -2.07 -3.30
N ALA A 47 -15.00 -1.04 -2.49
CA ALA A 47 -15.70 -1.20 -1.23
C ALA A 47 -17.12 -1.77 -1.49
N PRO A 48 -17.60 -2.75 -0.72
CA PRO A 48 -18.86 -3.43 -1.00
C PRO A 48 -20.07 -2.50 -1.16
N ASN A 49 -20.11 -1.40 -0.39
CA ASN A 49 -21.17 -0.38 -0.44
C ASN A 49 -21.16 0.50 -1.69
N LEU A 50 -20.12 0.42 -2.52
CA LEU A 50 -19.96 1.19 -3.76
C LEU A 50 -19.98 0.32 -5.01
N ALA A 51 -20.04 -1.01 -4.87
CA ALA A 51 -19.97 -1.96 -5.99
C ALA A 51 -21.09 -1.73 -7.02
N ASP A 52 -22.31 -1.44 -6.57
CA ASP A 52 -23.47 -1.18 -7.44
C ASP A 52 -23.35 0.13 -8.24
N GLN A 53 -22.39 0.98 -7.91
CA GLN A 53 -22.16 2.22 -8.64
C GLN A 53 -21.24 2.01 -9.83
N VAL A 54 -20.50 0.90 -9.94
CA VAL A 54 -19.56 0.66 -11.05
C VAL A 54 -20.32 0.47 -12.36
N LYS A 55 -19.91 1.18 -13.42
CA LYS A 55 -20.48 1.07 -14.76
C LYS A 55 -19.49 0.39 -15.70
N PRO A 56 -19.98 -0.36 -16.71
CA PRO A 56 -19.10 -1.00 -17.70
C PRO A 56 -18.25 -0.01 -18.51
N THR A 57 -18.71 1.24 -18.62
CA THR A 57 -18.02 2.32 -19.35
C THR A 57 -16.95 3.02 -18.52
N ASP A 58 -16.86 2.75 -17.22
CA ASP A 58 -15.88 3.41 -16.36
C ASP A 58 -14.45 3.03 -16.77
N VAL A 59 -13.52 3.93 -16.45
CA VAL A 59 -12.09 3.76 -16.70
C VAL A 59 -11.35 3.85 -15.36
N LEU A 60 -10.49 2.88 -15.07
CA LEU A 60 -9.66 2.91 -13.88
C LEU A 60 -8.32 3.58 -14.19
N PHE A 61 -8.01 4.65 -13.47
CA PHE A 61 -6.72 5.29 -13.45
C PHE A 61 -6.00 4.96 -12.14
N VAL A 62 -4.81 4.35 -12.23
CA VAL A 62 -3.90 4.22 -11.09
C VAL A 62 -2.81 5.26 -11.25
N ILE A 63 -2.74 6.17 -10.29
CA ILE A 63 -2.03 7.43 -10.37
C ILE A 63 -0.93 7.43 -9.31
N VAL A 64 0.30 7.72 -9.74
CA VAL A 64 1.43 7.94 -8.84
C VAL A 64 1.79 9.42 -8.88
N LYS A 65 1.89 10.06 -7.73
CA LYS A 65 2.22 11.49 -7.60
C LYS A 65 3.24 11.74 -6.50
N ARG A 66 3.86 12.92 -6.53
CA ARG A 66 4.73 13.38 -5.43
C ARG A 66 3.86 13.81 -4.23
N PRO A 67 4.21 13.44 -2.99
CA PRO A 67 3.46 13.85 -1.80
C PRO A 67 3.46 15.38 -1.60
N GLN A 68 4.57 16.03 -1.95
CA GLN A 68 4.74 17.47 -1.95
C GLN A 68 5.24 17.86 -3.34
N GLY A 69 4.35 18.33 -4.20
CA GLY A 69 4.68 18.69 -5.56
C GLY A 69 3.49 19.26 -6.33
N PRO A 70 3.70 19.63 -7.60
CA PRO A 70 2.61 20.05 -8.48
C PRO A 70 1.51 18.99 -8.50
N PRO A 71 0.24 19.38 -8.74
CA PRO A 71 -0.89 18.44 -8.76
C PRO A 71 -0.81 17.40 -9.89
N ARG A 72 0.16 17.56 -10.81
CA ARG A 72 0.37 16.65 -11.93
C ARG A 72 0.97 15.32 -11.46
N PRO A 73 0.43 14.16 -11.90
CA PRO A 73 1.03 12.86 -11.66
C PRO A 73 2.45 12.74 -12.22
N ILE A 74 3.26 11.88 -11.61
CA ILE A 74 4.55 11.46 -12.19
C ILE A 74 4.35 10.32 -13.19
N ALA A 75 3.44 9.40 -12.89
CA ALA A 75 3.11 8.25 -13.71
C ALA A 75 1.63 7.91 -13.55
N ALA A 76 1.03 7.33 -14.58
CA ALA A 76 -0.35 6.86 -14.50
C ALA A 76 -0.55 5.61 -15.35
N LYS A 77 -1.30 4.65 -14.82
CA LYS A 77 -1.86 3.53 -15.57
C LYS A 77 -3.31 3.79 -15.88
N ARG A 78 -3.71 3.57 -17.13
CA ARG A 78 -5.11 3.53 -17.57
C ARG A 78 -5.51 2.07 -17.81
N ILE A 79 -6.68 1.69 -17.30
CA ILE A 79 -7.31 0.38 -17.52
C ILE A 79 -8.76 0.65 -17.93
N ASP A 80 -9.05 0.41 -19.21
CA ASP A 80 -10.41 0.53 -19.74
C ASP A 80 -11.26 -0.67 -19.30
N HIS A 81 -12.52 -0.39 -18.93
CA HIS A 81 -13.53 -1.40 -18.59
C HIS A 81 -13.01 -2.40 -17.53
N PRO A 82 -12.55 -1.91 -16.37
CA PRO A 82 -11.88 -2.73 -15.37
C PRO A 82 -12.82 -3.81 -14.81
N THR A 83 -12.30 -5.03 -14.66
CA THR A 83 -12.97 -6.10 -13.89
C THR A 83 -12.31 -6.18 -12.52
N PHE A 84 -13.12 -6.07 -11.46
CA PHE A 84 -12.62 -6.08 -10.08
C PHE A 84 -12.59 -7.51 -9.50
N PRO A 85 -11.54 -7.89 -8.74
CA PRO A 85 -10.34 -7.10 -8.42
C PRO A 85 -9.43 -6.87 -9.65
N ALA A 86 -9.05 -5.61 -9.89
CA ALA A 86 -8.28 -5.21 -11.06
C ALA A 86 -6.78 -5.19 -10.73
N SER A 87 -5.96 -5.90 -11.50
CA SER A 87 -4.51 -5.90 -11.32
C SER A 87 -3.87 -4.74 -12.06
N PHE A 88 -2.81 -4.16 -11.51
CA PHE A 88 -2.06 -3.08 -12.15
C PHE A 88 -0.55 -3.25 -11.97
N GLU A 89 0.21 -2.68 -12.90
CA GLU A 89 1.67 -2.53 -12.81
C GLU A 89 2.06 -1.19 -13.44
N ILE A 90 2.81 -0.41 -12.67
CA ILE A 90 3.39 0.89 -13.05
C ILE A 90 4.90 0.78 -12.97
N THR A 91 5.56 1.11 -14.08
CA THR A 91 7.01 1.14 -14.24
C THR A 91 7.45 2.52 -14.73
N ASN A 92 8.75 2.71 -14.95
CA ASN A 92 9.25 3.95 -15.58
C ASN A 92 8.69 4.18 -17.00
N ALA A 93 8.19 3.15 -17.69
CA ALA A 93 7.55 3.31 -18.99
C ALA A 93 6.18 4.02 -18.91
N ASP A 94 5.54 4.05 -17.74
CA ASP A 94 4.27 4.71 -17.50
C ASP A 94 4.45 6.16 -16.96
N VAL A 95 5.70 6.65 -16.87
CA VAL A 95 6.03 8.02 -16.43
C VAL A 95 5.63 9.03 -17.51
N MET A 96 4.89 10.06 -17.08
CA MET A 96 4.31 11.07 -17.98
C MET A 96 5.13 12.36 -18.05
N VAL A 97 6.00 12.60 -17.05
CA VAL A 97 6.79 13.83 -16.94
C VAL A 97 8.21 13.55 -17.38
N GLU A 98 8.65 14.20 -18.46
CA GLU A 98 10.01 14.08 -18.97
C GLU A 98 11.05 14.42 -17.89
N GLY A 99 12.09 13.60 -17.77
CA GLY A 99 13.14 13.73 -16.75
C GLY A 99 12.72 13.34 -15.33
N SER A 100 11.49 12.87 -15.12
CA SER A 100 11.09 12.24 -13.86
C SER A 100 11.30 10.73 -13.88
N GLU A 101 11.37 10.13 -12.71
CA GLU A 101 11.51 8.69 -12.51
C GLU A 101 10.61 8.25 -11.35
N LEU A 102 10.19 6.99 -11.39
CA LEU A 102 9.45 6.34 -10.32
C LEU A 102 10.39 6.02 -9.14
N ARG A 103 10.92 7.05 -8.48
CA ARG A 103 11.88 6.91 -7.37
C ARG A 103 11.54 7.82 -6.19
N GLY A 104 12.01 7.44 -5.01
CA GLY A 104 11.75 8.16 -3.76
C GLY A 104 10.30 8.03 -3.30
N MET A 105 9.91 8.84 -2.32
CA MET A 105 8.55 8.78 -1.76
C MET A 105 7.49 9.23 -2.78
N VAL A 106 6.42 8.44 -2.86
CA VAL A 106 5.28 8.66 -3.75
C VAL A 106 3.95 8.42 -3.04
N ASP A 107 2.91 9.09 -3.50
CA ASP A 107 1.51 8.80 -3.17
C ASP A 107 0.91 7.98 -4.31
N ILE A 108 0.25 6.88 -3.99
CA ILE A 108 -0.48 6.03 -4.94
C ILE A 108 -1.98 6.17 -4.70
N VAL A 109 -2.70 6.53 -5.76
CA VAL A 109 -4.15 6.76 -5.74
C VAL A 109 -4.77 5.99 -6.90
N ALA A 110 -5.90 5.36 -6.68
CA ALA A 110 -6.70 4.76 -7.75
C ALA A 110 -8.01 5.54 -7.88
N ARG A 111 -8.41 5.84 -9.11
CA ARG A 111 -9.67 6.52 -9.43
C ARG A 111 -10.42 5.75 -10.51
N LEU A 112 -11.66 5.39 -10.20
CA LEU A 112 -12.64 4.94 -11.19
C LEU A 112 -13.38 6.16 -11.71
N ASP A 113 -13.08 6.50 -12.95
CA ASP A 113 -13.50 7.71 -13.64
C ASP A 113 -14.70 7.43 -14.54
N ARG A 114 -15.69 8.33 -14.52
CA ARG A 114 -16.98 8.13 -15.20
C ARG A 114 -17.02 8.59 -16.65
N ASP A 115 -16.20 9.57 -17.01
CA ASP A 115 -16.21 10.16 -18.35
C ASP A 115 -15.05 9.64 -19.23
N GLY A 116 -14.10 8.93 -18.62
CA GLY A 116 -12.97 8.29 -19.27
C GLY A 116 -11.85 9.26 -19.66
N GLN A 117 -11.92 10.53 -19.22
CA GLN A 117 -10.95 11.55 -19.55
C GLN A 117 -9.83 11.62 -18.50
N ALA A 118 -8.59 11.70 -18.99
CA ALA A 118 -7.46 11.98 -18.11
C ALA A 118 -7.57 13.43 -17.60
N GLY A 119 -7.70 13.62 -16.29
CA GLY A 119 -7.95 14.94 -15.73
C GLY A 119 -8.14 14.98 -14.21
N PRO A 120 -8.55 16.13 -13.65
CA PRO A 120 -8.99 16.21 -12.25
C PRO A 120 -10.22 15.33 -12.02
N ALA A 121 -10.42 14.89 -10.78
CA ALA A 121 -11.59 14.09 -10.41
C ALA A 121 -12.89 14.87 -10.70
N GLN A 122 -13.89 14.17 -11.24
CA GLN A 122 -15.22 14.68 -11.50
C GLN A 122 -16.20 14.21 -10.43
N PRO A 123 -17.32 14.94 -10.24
CA PRO A 123 -18.39 14.49 -9.36
C PRO A 123 -18.91 13.10 -9.76
N GLY A 124 -18.96 12.17 -8.80
CA GLY A 124 -19.39 10.78 -9.00
C GLY A 124 -18.27 9.80 -9.36
N ASP A 125 -17.03 10.27 -9.51
CA ASP A 125 -15.86 9.39 -9.54
C ASP A 125 -15.70 8.69 -8.19
N ILE A 126 -15.13 7.48 -8.23
CA ILE A 126 -14.83 6.72 -7.02
C ILE A 126 -13.32 6.65 -6.85
N GLU A 127 -12.80 7.08 -5.71
CA GLU A 127 -11.38 7.15 -5.43
C GLU A 127 -11.00 6.24 -4.26
N GLY A 128 -9.75 5.82 -4.25
CA GLY A 128 -9.11 5.05 -3.20
C GLY A 128 -7.64 5.45 -3.08
N ARG A 129 -7.11 5.44 -1.86
CA ARG A 129 -5.70 5.78 -1.62
C ARG A 129 -5.00 4.57 -1.01
N TYR A 130 -3.76 4.34 -1.41
CA TYR A 130 -2.96 3.32 -0.74
C TYR A 130 -2.77 3.70 0.74
N ALA A 131 -3.10 2.79 1.65
CA ALA A 131 -3.19 3.07 3.08
C ALA A 131 -1.86 3.48 3.72
N LYS A 132 -0.72 3.05 3.13
CA LYS A 132 0.62 3.38 3.62
C LYS A 132 1.28 4.53 2.83
N ASN A 133 0.48 5.39 2.20
CA ASN A 133 1.01 6.60 1.57
C ASN A 133 1.58 7.58 2.63
N PRO A 134 2.68 8.29 2.32
CA PRO A 134 3.54 8.10 1.16
C PRO A 134 4.42 6.84 1.31
N THR A 135 4.77 6.22 0.19
CA THR A 135 5.50 4.95 0.15
C THR A 135 6.65 4.96 -0.85
N LEU A 136 7.56 4.01 -0.76
CA LEU A 136 8.61 3.79 -1.75
C LEU A 136 8.09 2.86 -2.86
N PRO A 137 8.49 3.09 -4.13
CA PRO A 137 8.33 2.09 -5.17
C PRO A 137 9.26 0.89 -4.92
N GLY A 138 8.96 -0.25 -5.56
CA GLY A 138 9.71 -1.51 -5.43
C GLY A 138 8.89 -2.68 -4.91
N GLY A 139 7.56 -2.53 -4.79
CA GLY A 139 6.64 -3.57 -4.29
C GLY A 139 5.68 -4.09 -5.37
N ARG A 140 5.12 -5.28 -5.13
CA ARG A 140 4.18 -5.96 -6.05
C ARG A 140 2.85 -6.36 -5.39
N ASP A 141 2.69 -5.99 -4.13
CA ASP A 141 1.61 -6.36 -3.21
C ASP A 141 0.82 -5.11 -2.76
N PHE A 142 0.77 -4.06 -3.59
CA PHE A 142 -0.01 -2.87 -3.30
C PHE A 142 -1.51 -3.16 -3.38
N GLU A 143 -2.23 -3.01 -2.26
CA GLU A 143 -3.68 -3.15 -2.21
C GLU A 143 -4.35 -1.79 -2.03
N ILE A 144 -5.26 -1.43 -2.93
CA ILE A 144 -6.01 -0.18 -2.91
C ILE A 144 -7.50 -0.49 -2.96
N VAL A 145 -8.26 0.06 -2.03
CA VAL A 145 -9.73 -0.06 -2.00
C VAL A 145 -10.33 1.26 -2.47
N LEU A 146 -11.19 1.23 -3.49
CA LEU A 146 -12.01 2.39 -3.86
C LEU A 146 -13.18 2.51 -2.89
N ASP A 147 -13.16 3.54 -2.06
CA ASP A 147 -14.04 3.66 -0.88
C ASP A 147 -14.71 5.04 -0.74
N SER A 148 -14.36 6.00 -1.60
CA SER A 148 -14.77 7.39 -1.46
C SER A 148 -15.33 7.92 -2.78
N VAL A 149 -16.54 8.47 -2.76
CA VAL A 149 -17.12 9.18 -3.92
C VAL A 149 -16.65 10.64 -3.91
N LYS A 150 -16.32 11.19 -5.08
CA LYS A 150 -15.91 12.59 -5.28
C LYS A 150 -17.04 13.52 -5.69
#